data_AF-N9DP66-F1
#
_entry.id   AF-N9DP66-F1
#
_cell.length_a   1.000
_cell.length_b   1.000
_cell.length_c   1.000
_cell.angle_alpha   90.00
_cell.angle_beta   90.00
_cell.angle_gamma   90.00
#
_symmetry.space_group_name_H-M   'P 1'
#
loop_
_entity.id
_entity.type
_entity.pdbx_description
1 polymer ?
#
loop_
_entity_poly.entity_id
_entity_poly.type
_entity_poly.pdbx_seq_one_letter_code
_entity_poly.pdbx_strand_id
1 'polypeptide(L)'
;MYSQETIARLEQELRENPKAYHRKVKILAWLGNLYIAFGVVVLVILLILACLSILVLKAFAIKIIIPVAIFLYVIVKSLWISVEKPQGIAIQEKDAPELFKIINNLSLKLNSPSFHHVLITDDFNAAVVQTPRLGILGWYENYLIIGLPLMQSLSVQQLTSVLAHEFGHLSKNHAKTANWIYRQRIRWAQLYQLVEQNASRIDIIFRPFFKKFVPYFASFSFPVARANEYEADKISVELTSAETVAQTLTTVNVVGCYLSEEFWPTIFKHAENMPKPTISPYLGYVNQLSEFSEPHKTKKWLDQSLKLQTNLEDTHPSLMDRLESIGQTAQLVFAEKGHTADLLLGDQLSKITTTFDHQWQNNVLDVWQQHHQHIQQQKEYLKQLNEKLEQGEALSTDEKFAQVELTDTVLHQPDIAFDLMKKLYEEDLENALANYIYGRLLLERKDQNGCAILERSAQLNEFYQVTVYEMLYQFYQEQGIAAEAEKYQQLMFDRIALEQLAMSERQEVSFRDHFMPHGLTQEALEDLLQQLRKYTGIQQVWLVQKQVQHLKHIPCYILGFSLKKGFGKVDIEAIIQTTKALHENVIFPGETFLLCFDIDENQKIKKNIKQVQSAQII
;
A
#
# COMPACT_ATOMS: atom_id res chain seq x y z
N MET A 1 14.44 6.72 -0.52
CA MET A 1 14.60 5.94 0.72
C MET A 1 15.95 6.27 1.34
N TYR A 2 16.03 6.54 2.64
CA TYR A 2 17.32 6.73 3.32
C TYR A 2 17.85 5.36 3.77
N SER A 3 19.17 5.17 3.74
CA SER A 3 19.79 3.93 4.23
C SER A 3 19.59 3.79 5.74
N GLN A 4 19.42 2.56 6.23
CA GLN A 4 19.34 2.26 7.66
C GLN A 4 20.53 2.84 8.45
N GLU A 5 21.73 2.86 7.85
CA GLU A 5 22.93 3.50 8.41
C GLU A 5 22.74 4.99 8.73
N THR A 6 22.00 5.72 7.89
CA THR A 6 21.75 7.15 8.09
C THR A 6 20.89 7.37 9.34
N ILE A 7 19.90 6.52 9.58
CA ILE A 7 19.03 6.61 10.76
C ILE A 7 19.78 6.19 12.01
N ALA A 8 20.53 5.09 11.98
CA ALA A 8 21.33 4.64 13.13
C ALA A 8 22.28 5.75 13.62
N ARG A 9 22.92 6.47 12.68
CA ARG A 9 23.74 7.65 13.00
C ARG A 9 22.94 8.79 13.64
N LEU A 10 21.74 9.09 13.14
CA LEU A 10 20.89 10.16 13.69
C LEU A 10 20.33 9.79 15.07
N GLU A 11 20.03 8.52 15.30
CA GLU A 11 19.65 8.01 16.62
C GLU A 11 20.81 8.08 17.61
N GLN A 12 22.03 7.77 17.17
CA GLN A 12 23.23 7.98 17.97
C GLN A 12 23.42 9.46 18.31
N GLU A 13 23.26 10.38 17.35
CA GLU A 13 23.34 11.83 17.59
C GLU A 13 22.29 12.29 18.63
N LEU A 14 21.08 11.74 18.57
CA LEU A 14 20.03 12.00 19.55
C LEU A 14 20.41 11.47 20.95
N ARG A 15 21.02 10.27 21.05
CA ARG A 15 21.48 9.69 22.32
C ARG A 15 22.61 10.48 22.96
N GLU A 16 23.57 10.96 22.16
CA GLU A 16 24.73 11.72 22.65
C GLU A 16 24.33 13.10 23.20
N ASN A 17 23.46 13.83 22.51
CA ASN A 17 22.99 15.14 22.99
C ASN A 17 21.51 15.40 22.65
N PRO A 18 20.59 14.89 23.49
CA PRO A 18 19.16 15.00 23.23
C PRO A 18 18.68 16.45 23.06
N LYS A 19 19.17 17.37 23.91
CA LYS A 19 18.73 18.77 23.88
C LYS A 19 19.16 19.48 22.59
N ALA A 20 20.40 19.25 22.15
CA ALA A 20 20.91 19.84 20.91
C ALA A 20 20.18 19.27 19.69
N TYR A 21 19.94 17.95 19.66
CA TYR A 21 19.22 17.30 18.56
C TYR A 21 17.78 17.81 18.45
N HIS A 22 17.03 17.89 19.56
CA HIS A 22 15.69 18.47 19.56
C HIS A 22 15.68 19.93 19.06
N ARG A 23 16.69 20.73 19.43
CA ARG A 23 16.83 22.11 18.93
C ARG A 23 17.09 22.13 17.42
N LYS A 24 17.95 21.25 16.91
CA LYS A 24 18.25 21.09 15.48
C LYS A 24 16.98 20.77 14.68
N VAL A 25 16.22 19.76 15.10
CA VAL A 25 14.96 19.36 14.43
C VAL A 25 13.91 20.48 14.51
N LYS A 26 13.80 21.19 15.63
CA LYS A 26 12.92 22.38 15.74
C LYS A 26 13.28 23.47 14.74
N ILE A 27 14.56 23.79 14.60
CA ILE A 27 15.03 24.80 13.64
C ILE A 27 14.68 24.35 12.23
N LEU A 28 14.92 23.09 11.87
CA LEU A 28 14.54 22.54 10.57
C LEU A 28 13.03 22.67 10.30
N ALA A 29 12.18 22.32 11.27
CA ALA A 29 10.73 22.48 11.16
C ALA A 29 10.32 23.95 10.94
N TRP A 30 10.95 24.89 11.66
CA TRP A 30 10.75 26.32 11.49
C TRP A 30 11.18 26.83 10.11
N LEU A 31 12.34 26.38 9.61
CA LEU A 31 12.83 26.74 8.28
C LEU A 31 11.88 26.29 7.18
N GLY A 32 11.33 25.07 7.28
CA GLY A 32 10.30 24.60 6.35
C GLY A 32 9.06 25.50 6.35
N ASN A 33 8.56 25.83 7.54
CA ASN A 33 7.43 26.75 7.69
C ASN A 33 7.71 28.14 7.12
N LEU A 34 8.91 28.67 7.37
CA LEU A 34 9.35 29.97 6.87
C LEU A 34 9.44 29.98 5.34
N TYR A 35 9.87 28.88 4.71
CA TYR A 35 9.89 28.76 3.25
C TYR A 35 8.50 28.87 2.63
N ILE A 36 7.51 28.15 3.18
CA ILE A 36 6.10 28.30 2.73
C ILE A 36 5.61 29.73 2.97
N ALA A 37 5.82 30.27 4.17
CA ALA A 37 5.36 31.62 4.50
C ALA A 37 5.96 32.67 3.55
N PHE A 38 7.26 32.55 3.25
CA PHE A 38 7.95 33.39 2.27
C PHE A 38 7.33 33.25 0.88
N GLY A 39 7.08 32.02 0.42
CA GLY A 39 6.39 31.76 -0.85
C GLY A 39 5.02 32.43 -0.93
N VAL A 40 4.21 32.32 0.13
CA VAL A 40 2.91 32.99 0.23
C VAL A 40 3.06 34.51 0.19
N VAL A 41 4.00 35.09 0.93
CA VAL A 41 4.26 36.54 0.93
C VAL A 41 4.67 37.02 -0.46
N VAL A 42 5.57 36.30 -1.14
CA VAL A 42 5.97 36.62 -2.52
C VAL A 42 4.77 36.60 -3.46
N LEU A 43 3.89 35.60 -3.35
CA LEU A 43 2.67 35.53 -4.17
C LEU A 43 1.68 36.66 -3.88
N VAL A 44 1.53 37.06 -2.62
CA VAL A 44 0.71 38.23 -2.26
C VAL A 44 1.30 39.50 -2.84
N ILE A 45 2.62 39.70 -2.75
CA ILE A 45 3.30 40.86 -3.36
C ILE A 45 3.11 40.85 -4.88
N LEU A 46 3.30 39.71 -5.54
CA LEU A 46 3.07 39.56 -6.98
C LEU A 46 1.62 39.86 -7.36
N LEU A 47 0.65 39.43 -6.55
CA LEU A 47 -0.76 39.74 -6.76
C LEU A 47 -1.02 41.24 -6.64
N ILE A 48 -0.46 41.91 -5.63
CA ILE A 48 -0.56 43.37 -5.46
C ILE A 48 0.05 44.09 -6.66
N LEU A 49 1.26 43.72 -7.09
CA LEU A 49 1.93 44.29 -8.26
C LEU A 49 1.12 44.05 -9.54
N ALA A 50 0.54 42.86 -9.71
CA ALA A 50 -0.32 42.54 -10.85
C ALA A 50 -1.60 43.39 -10.85
N CYS A 51 -2.22 43.61 -9.70
CA CYS A 51 -3.35 44.52 -9.55
C CYS A 51 -2.97 45.98 -9.87
N LEU A 52 -1.83 46.46 -9.37
CA LEU A 52 -1.32 47.80 -9.71
C LEU A 52 -1.02 47.95 -11.21
N SER A 53 -0.58 46.88 -11.87
CA SER A 53 -0.32 46.87 -13.31
C SER A 53 -1.56 47.07 -14.18
N ILE A 54 -2.78 46.91 -13.64
CA ILE A 54 -4.04 47.22 -14.35
C ILE A 54 -4.04 48.66 -14.84
N LEU A 55 -3.45 49.59 -14.06
CA LEU A 55 -3.36 51.01 -14.40
C LEU A 55 -2.57 51.26 -15.70
N VAL A 56 -1.68 50.35 -16.09
CA VAL A 56 -0.80 50.48 -17.26
C VAL A 56 -1.16 49.49 -18.37
N LEU A 57 -1.37 48.21 -18.01
CA LEU A 57 -1.53 47.08 -18.94
C LEU A 57 -2.99 46.72 -19.26
N LYS A 58 -3.97 47.35 -18.59
CA LYS A 58 -5.42 47.15 -18.79
C LYS A 58 -5.80 45.65 -18.86
N ALA A 59 -6.45 45.21 -19.94
CA ALA A 59 -6.95 43.84 -20.09
C ALA A 59 -5.83 42.77 -20.07
N PHE A 60 -4.58 43.13 -20.33
CA PHE A 60 -3.46 42.19 -20.27
C PHE A 60 -3.09 41.82 -18.81
N ALA A 61 -3.32 42.72 -17.85
CA ALA A 61 -3.09 42.44 -16.42
C ALA A 61 -3.99 41.30 -15.90
N ILE A 62 -5.20 41.16 -16.45
CA ILE A 62 -6.15 40.09 -16.07
C ILE A 62 -5.56 38.70 -16.34
N LYS A 63 -4.77 38.54 -17.42
CA LYS A 63 -4.10 37.28 -17.74
C LYS A 63 -3.01 36.89 -16.74
N ILE A 64 -2.52 37.84 -15.93
CA ILE A 64 -1.52 37.62 -14.88
C ILE A 64 -2.20 37.45 -13.51
N ILE A 65 -3.20 38.28 -13.22
CA ILE A 65 -3.92 38.27 -11.94
C ILE A 65 -4.63 36.95 -11.72
N ILE A 66 -5.34 36.42 -12.73
CA ILE A 66 -6.13 35.20 -12.60
C ILE A 66 -5.25 34.00 -12.17
N PRO A 67 -4.14 33.67 -12.87
CA PRO A 67 -3.26 32.58 -12.45
C PRO A 67 -2.66 32.78 -11.06
N VAL A 68 -2.20 33.98 -10.71
CA VAL A 68 -1.59 34.27 -9.41
C VAL A 68 -2.62 34.17 -8.28
N ALA A 69 -3.84 34.67 -8.49
CA ALA A 69 -4.92 34.60 -7.52
C ALA A 69 -5.41 33.16 -7.31
N ILE A 70 -5.59 32.37 -8.38
CA ILE A 70 -5.92 30.95 -8.29
C ILE A 70 -4.82 30.21 -7.53
N PHE A 71 -3.55 30.52 -7.82
CA PHE A 71 -2.44 29.85 -7.14
C PHE A 71 -2.36 30.18 -5.66
N LEU A 72 -2.47 31.46 -5.30
CA LEU A 72 -2.55 31.89 -3.91
C LEU A 72 -3.72 31.23 -3.19
N TYR A 73 -4.89 31.14 -3.84
CA TYR A 73 -6.06 30.46 -3.30
C TYR A 73 -5.80 28.97 -3.05
N VAL A 74 -5.20 28.24 -3.99
CA VAL A 74 -4.86 26.82 -3.82
C VAL A 74 -3.90 26.61 -2.65
N ILE A 75 -2.83 27.42 -2.55
CA ILE A 75 -1.88 27.31 -1.42
C ILE A 75 -2.57 27.61 -0.11
N VAL A 76 -3.29 28.74 0.00
CA VAL A 76 -3.97 29.12 1.25
C VAL A 76 -5.02 28.07 1.63
N LYS A 77 -5.78 27.54 0.67
CA LYS A 77 -6.75 26.44 0.88
C LYS A 77 -6.06 25.16 1.34
N SER A 78 -4.90 24.80 0.78
CA SER A 78 -4.11 23.64 1.21
C SER A 78 -3.55 23.79 2.64
N LEU A 79 -3.31 25.02 3.09
CA LEU A 79 -2.95 25.31 4.48
C LEU A 79 -4.17 25.34 5.41
N TRP A 80 -5.38 25.45 4.85
CA TRP A 80 -6.67 25.50 5.55
C TRP A 80 -7.45 24.18 5.46
N ILE A 81 -6.76 23.06 5.27
CA ILE A 81 -7.39 21.74 5.29
C ILE A 81 -7.98 21.51 6.68
N SER A 82 -9.30 21.42 6.74
CA SER A 82 -10.01 20.94 7.92
C SER A 82 -9.66 19.47 8.10
N VAL A 83 -9.03 19.13 9.23
CA VAL A 83 -8.92 17.72 9.63
C VAL A 83 -10.34 17.23 9.86
N GLU A 84 -10.77 16.20 9.15
CA GLU A 84 -12.07 15.58 9.39
C GLU A 84 -12.17 15.16 10.85
N LYS A 85 -13.32 15.42 11.47
CA LYS A 85 -13.53 15.03 12.86
C LYS A 85 -13.56 13.51 12.95
N PRO A 86 -12.90 12.89 13.94
CA PRO A 86 -13.01 11.47 14.16
C PRO A 86 -14.48 11.04 14.28
N GLN A 87 -14.82 9.92 13.63
CA GLN A 87 -16.14 9.31 13.69
C GLN A 87 -16.14 8.19 14.74
N GLY A 88 -17.32 7.87 15.27
CA GLY A 88 -17.50 6.83 16.30
C GLY A 88 -18.75 7.08 17.15
N ILE A 89 -19.06 6.13 18.02
CA ILE A 89 -20.19 6.25 18.96
C ILE A 89 -19.71 7.04 20.17
N ALA A 90 -20.26 8.24 20.35
CA ALA A 90 -19.92 9.09 21.49
C ALA A 90 -20.53 8.53 22.79
N ILE A 91 -19.70 8.40 23.82
CA ILE A 91 -20.09 7.92 25.15
C ILE A 91 -19.88 9.04 26.17
N GLN A 92 -20.82 9.18 27.10
CA GLN A 92 -20.74 10.13 28.21
C GLN A 92 -20.44 9.41 29.52
N GLU A 93 -20.00 10.15 30.54
CA GLU A 93 -19.67 9.59 31.87
C GLU A 93 -20.84 8.83 32.51
N LYS A 94 -22.07 9.30 32.31
CA LYS A 94 -23.29 8.62 32.79
C LYS A 94 -23.51 7.25 32.14
N ASP A 95 -22.98 7.06 30.93
CA ASP A 95 -23.18 5.88 30.11
C ASP A 95 -22.12 4.80 30.42
N ALA A 96 -20.91 5.22 30.81
CA ALA A 96 -19.77 4.34 31.10
C ALA A 96 -18.93 4.87 32.30
N PRO A 97 -19.46 4.84 33.53
CA PRO A 97 -18.82 5.50 34.68
C PRO A 97 -17.45 4.90 35.04
N GLU A 98 -17.28 3.59 34.93
CA GLU A 98 -15.99 2.93 35.23
C GLU A 98 -14.90 3.31 34.22
N LEU A 99 -15.25 3.43 32.93
CA LEU A 99 -14.33 3.95 31.91
C LEU A 99 -13.90 5.39 32.23
N PHE A 100 -14.86 6.26 32.54
CA PHE A 100 -14.58 7.67 32.83
C PHE A 100 -13.78 7.86 34.12
N LYS A 101 -13.93 6.98 35.12
CA LYS A 101 -13.08 6.97 36.31
C LYS A 101 -11.60 6.74 35.96
N ILE A 102 -11.30 5.84 35.03
CA ILE A 102 -9.94 5.61 34.52
C ILE A 102 -9.44 6.86 33.78
N ILE A 103 -10.23 7.38 32.84
CA ILE A 103 -9.90 8.58 32.04
C ILE A 103 -9.61 9.78 32.94
N ASN A 104 -10.45 10.03 33.95
CA ASN A 104 -10.31 11.15 34.87
C ASN A 104 -9.06 10.99 35.75
N ASN A 105 -8.79 9.78 36.26
CA ASN A 105 -7.60 9.50 37.06
C ASN A 105 -6.31 9.70 36.25
N LEU A 106 -6.25 9.18 35.03
CA LEU A 106 -5.11 9.39 34.12
C LEU A 106 -4.93 10.87 33.77
N SER A 107 -6.02 11.58 33.48
CA SER A 107 -5.98 13.02 33.17
C SER A 107 -5.41 13.84 34.33
N LEU A 108 -5.81 13.52 35.56
CA LEU A 108 -5.32 14.16 36.78
C LEU A 108 -3.83 13.87 37.00
N LYS A 109 -3.41 12.60 36.94
CA LYS A 109 -2.01 12.20 37.15
C LYS A 109 -1.05 12.80 36.12
N LEU A 110 -1.48 12.93 34.86
CA LEU A 110 -0.64 13.43 33.76
C LEU A 110 -0.79 14.94 33.49
N ASN A 111 -1.68 15.64 34.19
CA ASN A 111 -2.03 17.03 33.90
C ASN A 111 -2.38 17.24 32.41
N SER A 112 -3.08 16.24 31.85
CA SER A 112 -3.51 16.21 30.45
C SER A 112 -4.71 17.14 30.24
N PRO A 113 -4.87 17.77 29.06
CA PRO A 113 -6.11 18.47 28.72
C PRO A 113 -7.34 17.55 28.83
N SER A 114 -8.49 18.11 29.22
CA SER A 114 -9.74 17.35 29.22
C SER A 114 -10.16 16.96 27.80
N PHE A 115 -10.72 15.76 27.67
CA PHE A 115 -11.34 15.30 26.43
C PHE A 115 -12.73 15.90 26.29
N HIS A 116 -13.00 16.45 25.11
CA HIS A 116 -14.33 16.98 24.77
C HIS A 116 -15.24 15.86 24.29
N HIS A 117 -14.65 14.83 23.69
CA HIS A 117 -15.35 13.68 23.12
C HIS A 117 -14.58 12.40 23.46
N VAL A 118 -15.31 11.40 23.96
CA VAL A 118 -14.85 10.02 24.08
C VAL A 118 -15.67 9.19 23.09
N LEU A 119 -15.00 8.62 22.10
CA LEU A 119 -15.60 7.89 21.00
C LEU A 119 -15.20 6.43 21.07
N ILE A 120 -16.19 5.55 20.90
CA ILE A 120 -15.96 4.13 20.67
C ILE A 120 -15.99 3.89 19.16
N THR A 121 -15.01 3.17 18.63
CA THR A 121 -14.89 2.82 17.20
C THR A 121 -14.82 1.31 17.00
N ASP A 122 -14.89 0.88 15.75
CA ASP A 122 -14.74 -0.51 15.33
C ASP A 122 -13.28 -0.93 15.09
N ASP A 123 -12.33 0.01 15.17
CA ASP A 123 -10.90 -0.24 15.02
C ASP A 123 -10.32 -1.07 16.18
N PHE A 124 -9.28 -1.85 15.92
CA PHE A 124 -8.45 -2.46 16.97
C PHE A 124 -7.31 -1.51 17.39
N ASN A 125 -7.67 -0.32 17.90
CA ASN A 125 -6.69 0.68 18.31
C ASN A 125 -7.25 1.64 19.39
N ALA A 126 -6.38 2.38 20.05
CA ALA A 126 -6.76 3.58 20.82
C ALA A 126 -5.92 4.76 20.33
N ALA A 127 -6.49 5.95 20.34
CA ALA A 127 -5.78 7.14 19.88
C ALA A 127 -6.30 8.40 20.53
N VAL A 128 -5.42 9.38 20.65
CA VAL A 128 -5.77 10.73 21.05
C VAL A 128 -5.56 11.72 19.91
N VAL A 129 -6.64 12.40 19.50
CA VAL A 129 -6.64 13.31 18.36
C VAL A 129 -7.00 14.72 18.80
N GLN A 130 -6.24 15.71 18.32
CA GLN A 130 -6.54 17.13 18.52
C GLN A 130 -6.96 17.76 17.19
N THR A 131 -8.22 18.15 17.04
CA THR A 131 -8.71 18.79 15.81
C THR A 131 -8.77 20.32 16.00
N PRO A 132 -8.28 21.12 15.02
CA PRO A 132 -8.35 22.57 15.11
C PRO A 132 -9.77 23.08 14.82
N ARG A 133 -10.32 23.97 15.66
CA ARG A 133 -11.61 24.65 15.44
C ARG A 133 -11.53 25.81 14.43
N LEU A 134 -10.37 26.46 14.31
CA LEU A 134 -10.19 27.70 13.56
C LEU A 134 -8.85 27.70 12.78
N GLY A 135 -8.62 26.68 11.96
CA GLY A 135 -7.40 26.55 11.15
C GLY A 135 -6.13 26.57 12.01
N ILE A 136 -5.12 27.36 11.61
CA ILE A 136 -3.81 27.45 12.29
C ILE A 136 -3.92 28.16 13.66
N LEU A 137 -5.07 28.80 13.98
CA LEU A 137 -5.30 29.54 15.23
C LEU A 137 -5.81 28.61 16.35
N GLY A 138 -4.87 27.96 17.04
CA GLY A 138 -4.80 27.69 18.50
C GLY A 138 -5.95 27.05 19.31
N TRP A 139 -7.15 26.81 18.77
CA TRP A 139 -8.30 26.32 19.53
C TRP A 139 -8.56 24.87 19.14
N TYR A 140 -8.17 23.91 19.99
CA TYR A 140 -8.25 22.49 19.67
C TYR A 140 -9.37 21.78 20.43
N GLU A 141 -10.09 20.89 19.76
CA GLU A 141 -10.94 19.88 20.40
C GLU A 141 -10.12 18.60 20.61
N ASN A 142 -10.15 18.07 21.83
CA ASN A 142 -9.46 16.83 22.18
C ASN A 142 -10.46 15.67 22.11
N TYR A 143 -10.13 14.67 21.31
CA TYR A 143 -10.87 13.43 21.13
C TYR A 143 -10.06 12.29 21.73
N LEU A 144 -10.71 11.45 22.55
CA LEU A 144 -10.21 10.14 22.92
C LEU A 144 -10.98 9.11 22.11
N ILE A 145 -10.26 8.29 21.35
CA ILE A 145 -10.82 7.24 20.51
C ILE A 145 -10.39 5.91 21.11
N ILE A 146 -11.34 5.02 21.35
CA ILE A 146 -11.09 3.70 21.92
C ILE A 146 -11.84 2.66 21.09
N GLY A 147 -11.09 1.78 20.46
CA GLY A 147 -11.61 0.67 19.68
C GLY A 147 -12.34 -0.37 20.52
N LEU A 148 -13.54 -0.75 20.13
CA LEU A 148 -14.32 -1.76 20.83
C LEU A 148 -13.61 -3.13 20.85
N PRO A 149 -13.08 -3.66 19.72
CA PRO A 149 -12.31 -4.91 19.74
C PRO A 149 -11.11 -4.85 20.71
N LEU A 150 -10.45 -3.68 20.83
CA LEU A 150 -9.36 -3.49 21.79
C LEU A 150 -9.85 -3.58 23.24
N MET A 151 -10.95 -2.90 23.57
CA MET A 151 -11.56 -2.97 24.89
C MET A 151 -12.04 -4.37 25.25
N GLN A 152 -12.52 -5.14 24.27
CA GLN A 152 -12.97 -6.51 24.46
C GLN A 152 -11.81 -7.51 24.65
N SER A 153 -10.62 -7.16 24.17
CA SER A 153 -9.44 -8.06 24.19
C SER A 153 -8.53 -7.87 25.41
N LEU A 154 -8.60 -6.70 26.04
CA LEU A 154 -7.68 -6.30 27.11
C LEU A 154 -8.37 -6.28 28.47
N SER A 155 -7.64 -6.68 29.50
CA SER A 155 -8.08 -6.49 30.88
C SER A 155 -8.14 -4.99 31.20
N VAL A 156 -8.87 -4.60 32.23
CA VAL A 156 -8.93 -3.20 32.67
C VAL A 156 -7.53 -2.60 32.89
N GLN A 157 -6.60 -3.37 33.47
CA GLN A 157 -5.22 -2.91 33.70
C GLN A 157 -4.46 -2.75 32.39
N GLN A 158 -4.61 -3.71 31.45
CA GLN A 158 -3.97 -3.62 30.15
C GLN A 158 -4.49 -2.43 29.33
N LEU A 159 -5.80 -2.20 29.32
CA LEU A 159 -6.40 -1.03 28.67
C LEU A 159 -5.96 0.27 29.34
N THR A 160 -5.87 0.30 30.67
CA THR A 160 -5.34 1.46 31.40
C THR A 160 -3.90 1.76 30.98
N SER A 161 -3.08 0.73 30.74
CA SER A 161 -1.72 0.87 30.20
C SER A 161 -1.71 1.46 28.79
N VAL A 162 -2.62 1.04 27.89
CA VAL A 162 -2.78 1.66 26.57
C VAL A 162 -3.16 3.14 26.71
N LEU A 163 -4.19 3.45 27.52
CA LEU A 163 -4.64 4.83 27.71
C LEU A 163 -3.57 5.70 28.36
N ALA A 164 -2.78 5.16 29.29
CA ALA A 164 -1.65 5.86 29.91
C ALA A 164 -0.58 6.23 28.88
N HIS A 165 -0.26 5.30 27.96
CA HIS A 165 0.63 5.55 26.82
C HIS A 165 0.07 6.68 25.93
N GLU A 166 -1.19 6.57 25.50
CA GLU A 166 -1.83 7.58 24.64
C GLU A 166 -1.87 8.97 25.30
N PHE A 167 -2.12 9.04 26.61
CA PHE A 167 -2.13 10.30 27.34
C PHE A 167 -0.72 10.85 27.54
N GLY A 168 0.30 10.00 27.53
CA GLY A 168 1.71 10.40 27.49
C GLY A 168 1.99 11.35 26.32
N HIS A 169 1.37 11.11 25.16
CA HIS A 169 1.44 12.01 24.01
C HIS A 169 0.71 13.36 24.21
N LEU A 170 -0.11 13.55 25.24
CA LEU A 170 -0.69 14.87 25.55
C LEU A 170 -0.03 15.58 26.74
N SER A 171 0.82 14.89 27.49
CA SER A 171 1.42 15.41 28.72
C SER A 171 2.23 16.69 28.48
N LYS A 172 2.02 17.69 29.35
CA LYS A 172 2.51 19.05 29.14
C LYS A 172 4.00 19.25 29.39
N ASN A 173 4.66 18.35 30.12
CA ASN A 173 5.99 18.58 30.67
C ASN A 173 7.15 18.11 29.77
N HIS A 174 6.93 17.12 28.90
CA HIS A 174 8.01 16.56 28.07
C HIS A 174 7.64 16.34 26.59
N ALA A 175 6.41 15.93 26.28
CA ALA A 175 6.04 15.49 24.92
C ALA A 175 5.66 16.62 23.93
N LYS A 176 5.28 17.83 24.40
CA LYS A 176 4.78 18.95 23.53
C LYS A 176 5.64 19.24 22.30
N THR A 177 6.95 19.19 22.48
CA THR A 177 7.92 19.45 21.41
C THR A 177 7.91 18.35 20.37
N ALA A 178 8.02 17.09 20.81
CA ALA A 178 8.07 15.93 19.93
C ALA A 178 6.74 15.80 19.16
N ASN A 179 5.61 15.99 19.83
CA ASN A 179 4.29 15.94 19.20
C ASN A 179 4.07 17.08 18.20
N TRP A 180 4.62 18.27 18.46
CA TRP A 180 4.61 19.34 17.46
C TRP A 180 5.44 18.97 16.22
N ILE A 181 6.66 18.43 16.41
CA ILE A 181 7.52 17.94 15.31
C ILE A 181 6.81 16.84 14.50
N TYR A 182 6.19 15.88 15.19
CA TYR A 182 5.41 14.80 14.58
C TYR A 182 4.25 15.33 13.74
N ARG A 183 3.46 16.28 14.27
CA ARG A 183 2.39 16.95 13.50
C ARG A 183 2.92 17.71 12.30
N GLN A 184 4.09 18.36 12.41
CA GLN A 184 4.73 18.98 11.26
C GLN A 184 5.05 17.91 10.20
N ARG A 185 5.62 16.76 10.60
CA ARG A 185 5.97 15.66 9.68
C ARG A 185 4.75 15.17 8.91
N ILE A 186 3.63 14.88 9.59
CA ILE A 186 2.38 14.47 8.94
C ILE A 186 1.89 15.53 7.96
N ARG A 187 1.84 16.81 8.39
CA ARG A 187 1.38 17.90 7.53
C ARG A 187 2.24 18.03 6.27
N TRP A 188 3.57 17.91 6.40
CA TRP A 188 4.50 17.94 5.27
C TRP A 188 4.32 16.75 4.33
N ALA A 189 4.06 15.54 4.87
CA ALA A 189 3.78 14.35 4.07
C ALA A 189 2.46 14.48 3.29
N GLN A 190 1.39 15.00 3.93
CA GLN A 190 0.11 15.27 3.27
C GLN A 190 0.26 16.32 2.15
N LEU A 191 0.98 17.42 2.42
CA LEU A 191 1.27 18.43 1.40
C LEU A 191 2.08 17.83 0.24
N TYR A 192 3.05 16.96 0.51
CA TYR A 192 3.81 16.26 -0.53
C TYR A 192 2.91 15.38 -1.39
N GLN A 193 2.02 14.58 -0.79
CA GLN A 193 1.08 13.72 -1.52
C GLN A 193 0.11 14.54 -2.39
N LEU A 194 -0.44 15.65 -1.85
CA LEU A 194 -1.33 16.53 -2.61
C LEU A 194 -0.63 17.16 -3.82
N VAL A 195 0.64 17.53 -3.70
CA VAL A 195 1.46 18.08 -4.79
C VAL A 195 1.82 16.99 -5.82
N GLU A 196 2.00 15.74 -5.41
CA GLU A 196 2.26 14.63 -6.35
C GLU A 196 0.99 14.19 -7.10
N GLN A 197 -0.17 14.19 -6.45
CA GLN A 197 -1.44 13.77 -7.05
C GLN A 197 -2.03 14.82 -8.00
N ASN A 198 -1.85 16.12 -7.71
CA ASN A 198 -2.37 17.20 -8.54
C ASN A 198 -1.27 17.78 -9.43
N ALA A 199 -0.92 17.11 -10.53
CA ALA A 199 0.11 17.58 -11.45
C ALA A 199 -0.35 18.80 -12.28
N SER A 200 -0.21 20.00 -11.74
CA SER A 200 -0.40 21.27 -12.45
C SER A 200 0.94 21.88 -12.88
N ARG A 201 0.93 22.75 -13.91
CA ARG A 201 2.14 23.50 -14.35
C ARG A 201 2.69 24.45 -13.27
N ILE A 202 1.91 24.66 -12.21
CA ILE A 202 2.18 25.61 -11.14
C ILE A 202 3.02 24.93 -10.02
N ASP A 203 3.05 23.60 -9.96
CA ASP A 203 3.79 22.81 -8.95
C ASP A 203 5.31 22.83 -9.15
N ILE A 204 5.79 23.32 -10.28
CA ILE A 204 7.22 23.30 -10.65
C ILE A 204 8.10 24.07 -9.65
N ILE A 205 7.57 25.12 -9.00
CA ILE A 205 8.35 25.98 -8.09
C ILE A 205 8.55 25.33 -6.71
N PHE A 206 7.53 24.64 -6.20
CA PHE A 206 7.57 24.05 -4.85
C PHE A 206 7.89 22.56 -4.84
N ARG A 207 7.64 21.83 -5.93
CA ARG A 207 7.94 20.41 -6.05
C ARG A 207 9.41 20.07 -5.77
N PRO A 208 10.43 20.83 -6.25
CA PRO A 208 11.82 20.58 -5.89
C PRO A 208 12.08 20.73 -4.38
N PHE A 209 11.44 21.72 -3.75
CA PHE A 209 11.51 21.89 -2.30
C PHE A 209 10.86 20.70 -1.59
N PHE A 210 9.61 20.35 -1.89
CA PHE A 210 8.93 19.26 -1.20
C PHE A 210 9.64 17.91 -1.40
N LYS A 211 10.06 17.59 -2.63
CA LYS A 211 10.79 16.35 -2.97
C LYS A 211 12.13 16.21 -2.23
N LYS A 212 12.78 17.33 -1.89
CA LYS A 212 14.05 17.32 -1.15
C LYS A 212 13.87 17.48 0.36
N PHE A 213 13.05 18.44 0.79
CA PHE A 213 12.87 18.83 2.17
C PHE A 213 12.00 17.84 2.95
N VAL A 214 10.91 17.32 2.39
CA VAL A 214 9.99 16.45 3.15
C VAL A 214 10.67 15.13 3.54
N PRO A 215 11.33 14.39 2.63
CA PRO A 215 12.11 13.22 3.02
C PRO A 215 13.23 13.56 4.01
N TYR A 216 13.93 14.68 3.78
CA TYR A 216 15.01 15.12 4.66
C TYR A 216 14.49 15.39 6.07
N PHE A 217 13.44 16.20 6.22
CA PHE A 217 12.82 16.49 7.51
C PHE A 217 12.27 15.22 8.17
N ALA A 218 11.68 14.30 7.41
CA ALA A 218 11.22 13.00 7.91
C ALA A 218 12.38 12.23 8.56
N SER A 219 13.53 12.13 7.90
CA SER A 219 14.70 11.42 8.44
C SER A 219 15.21 12.00 9.78
N PHE A 220 15.24 13.32 9.93
CA PHE A 220 15.69 13.97 11.17
C PHE A 220 14.64 13.94 12.29
N SER A 221 13.34 13.98 11.93
CA SER A 221 12.25 13.94 12.90
C SER A 221 11.92 12.53 13.40
N PHE A 222 12.30 11.50 12.64
CA PHE A 222 11.98 10.12 12.95
C PHE A 222 12.59 9.60 14.27
N PRO A 223 13.89 9.83 14.57
CA PRO A 223 14.44 9.51 15.90
C PRO A 223 13.71 10.18 17.07
N VAL A 224 13.21 11.41 16.87
CA VAL A 224 12.43 12.14 17.89
C VAL A 224 11.08 11.47 18.11
N ALA A 225 10.41 11.03 17.05
CA ALA A 225 9.17 10.26 17.15
C ALA A 225 9.41 8.95 17.92
N ARG A 226 10.43 8.16 17.57
CA ARG A 226 10.76 6.92 18.29
C ARG A 226 11.06 7.16 19.78
N ALA A 227 11.82 8.20 20.11
CA ALA A 227 12.10 8.55 21.50
C ALA A 227 10.82 8.92 22.29
N ASN A 228 9.84 9.54 21.63
CA ASN A 228 8.54 9.87 22.23
C ASN A 228 7.69 8.62 22.52
N GLU A 229 7.81 7.57 21.70
CA GLU A 229 7.16 6.27 21.94
C GLU A 229 7.72 5.58 23.19
N TYR A 230 9.05 5.52 23.33
CA TYR A 230 9.68 4.98 24.54
C TYR A 230 9.36 5.80 25.79
N GLU A 231 9.22 7.12 25.65
CA GLU A 231 8.80 7.99 26.75
C GLU A 231 7.34 7.71 27.15
N ALA A 232 6.44 7.52 26.19
CA ALA A 232 5.05 7.14 26.44
C ALA A 232 4.94 5.76 27.11
N ASP A 233 5.77 4.79 26.70
CA ASP A 233 5.88 3.48 27.37
C ASP A 233 6.33 3.63 28.81
N LYS A 234 7.36 4.44 29.07
CA LYS A 234 7.82 4.71 30.43
C LYS A 234 6.73 5.35 31.29
N ILE A 235 5.96 6.30 30.74
CA ILE A 235 4.80 6.90 31.43
C ILE A 235 3.77 5.82 31.77
N SER A 236 3.50 4.91 30.83
CA SER A 236 2.59 3.79 31.07
C SER A 236 3.07 2.88 32.19
N VAL A 237 4.38 2.57 32.23
CA VAL A 237 5.03 1.82 33.32
C VAL A 237 4.86 2.53 34.66
N GLU A 238 5.09 3.84 34.73
CA GLU A 238 4.97 4.64 35.96
C GLU A 238 3.53 4.69 36.51
N LEU A 239 2.53 4.65 35.62
CA LEU A 239 1.12 4.72 35.99
C LEU A 239 0.46 3.36 36.22
N THR A 240 1.04 2.30 35.67
CA THR A 240 0.60 0.91 35.83
C THR A 240 1.73 0.07 36.43
N SER A 241 2.42 -0.73 35.63
CA SER A 241 3.64 -1.45 35.99
C SER A 241 4.37 -1.93 34.72
N ALA A 242 5.67 -2.25 34.84
CA ALA A 242 6.43 -2.80 33.71
C ALA A 242 5.85 -4.14 33.22
N GLU A 243 5.38 -4.97 34.15
CA GLU A 243 4.71 -6.23 33.85
C GLU A 243 3.41 -6.01 33.07
N THR A 244 2.56 -5.09 33.52
CA THR A 244 1.31 -4.75 32.81
C THR A 244 1.58 -4.24 31.41
N VAL A 245 2.59 -3.37 31.21
CA VAL A 245 2.96 -2.89 29.87
C VAL A 245 3.46 -4.03 28.99
N ALA A 246 4.32 -4.91 29.51
CA ALA A 246 4.79 -6.07 28.77
C ALA A 246 3.63 -6.99 28.34
N GLN A 247 2.68 -7.23 29.25
CA GLN A 247 1.46 -7.99 28.97
C GLN A 247 0.60 -7.33 27.90
N THR A 248 0.36 -6.02 28.02
CA THR A 248 -0.41 -5.25 27.04
C THR A 248 0.23 -5.32 25.66
N LEU A 249 1.53 -5.01 25.53
CA LEU A 249 2.24 -5.00 24.25
C LEU A 249 2.19 -6.38 23.58
N THR A 250 2.42 -7.43 24.37
CA THR A 250 2.41 -8.81 23.87
C THR A 250 1.01 -9.20 23.39
N THR A 251 -0.03 -8.96 24.21
CA THR A 251 -1.41 -9.33 23.89
C THR A 251 -1.94 -8.55 22.69
N VAL A 252 -1.66 -7.24 22.58
CA VAL A 252 -2.09 -6.43 21.43
C VAL A 252 -1.48 -6.95 20.12
N ASN A 253 -0.19 -7.31 20.11
CA ASN A 253 0.45 -7.85 18.90
C ASN A 253 -0.15 -9.20 18.49
N VAL A 254 -0.31 -10.13 19.45
CA VAL A 254 -0.86 -11.46 19.18
C VAL A 254 -2.32 -11.39 18.72
N VAL A 255 -3.14 -10.56 19.36
CA VAL A 255 -4.54 -10.35 18.96
C VAL A 255 -4.65 -9.61 17.62
N GLY A 256 -3.72 -8.71 17.31
CA GLY A 256 -3.62 -8.10 15.99
C GLY A 256 -3.43 -9.15 14.89
N CYS A 257 -2.49 -10.09 15.08
CA CYS A 257 -2.30 -11.21 14.17
C CYS A 257 -3.54 -12.11 14.08
N TYR A 258 -4.19 -12.41 15.20
CA TYR A 258 -5.44 -13.17 15.23
C TYR A 258 -6.52 -12.54 14.36
N LEU A 259 -6.71 -11.23 14.52
CA LEU A 259 -7.71 -10.46 13.79
C LEU A 259 -7.47 -10.54 12.28
N SER A 260 -6.23 -10.34 11.84
CA SER A 260 -5.87 -10.30 10.42
C SER A 260 -5.78 -11.68 9.76
N GLU A 261 -5.21 -12.67 10.45
CA GLU A 261 -4.89 -13.98 9.86
C GLU A 261 -6.00 -15.02 10.04
N GLU A 262 -6.89 -14.88 11.03
CA GLU A 262 -7.90 -15.90 11.34
C GLU A 262 -9.31 -15.33 11.45
N PHE A 263 -9.56 -14.37 12.36
CA PHE A 263 -10.92 -13.86 12.63
C PHE A 263 -11.61 -13.29 11.38
N TRP A 264 -11.05 -12.25 10.76
CA TRP A 264 -11.67 -11.63 9.59
C TRP A 264 -11.73 -12.59 8.39
N PRO A 265 -10.66 -13.34 8.03
CA PRO A 265 -10.74 -14.35 6.97
C PRO A 265 -11.85 -15.39 7.21
N THR A 266 -12.02 -15.90 8.43
CA THR A 266 -13.10 -16.84 8.75
C THR A 266 -14.48 -16.20 8.58
N ILE A 267 -14.67 -14.96 9.02
CA ILE A 267 -15.93 -14.23 8.84
C ILE A 267 -16.25 -14.08 7.35
N PHE A 268 -15.30 -13.63 6.53
CA PHE A 268 -15.51 -13.47 5.09
C PHE A 268 -15.71 -14.80 4.35
N LYS A 269 -15.12 -15.91 4.82
CA LYS A 269 -15.32 -17.25 4.24
C LYS A 269 -16.79 -17.67 4.20
N HIS A 270 -17.61 -17.21 5.14
CA HIS A 270 -19.05 -17.50 5.11
C HIS A 270 -19.78 -16.95 3.87
N ALA A 271 -19.21 -15.95 3.19
CA ALA A 271 -19.75 -15.44 1.94
C ALA A 271 -19.84 -16.51 0.84
N GLU A 272 -19.05 -17.59 0.92
CA GLU A 272 -19.14 -18.72 -0.02
C GLU A 272 -20.51 -19.43 0.00
N ASN A 273 -21.22 -19.37 1.14
CA ASN A 273 -22.46 -20.12 1.38
C ASN A 273 -23.63 -19.22 1.79
N MET A 274 -23.38 -17.97 2.18
CA MET A 274 -24.41 -17.01 2.60
C MET A 274 -24.54 -15.88 1.59
N PRO A 275 -25.70 -15.67 0.96
CA PRO A 275 -25.90 -14.59 -0.02
C PRO A 275 -25.94 -13.19 0.61
N LYS A 276 -26.02 -13.09 1.93
CA LYS A 276 -26.01 -11.84 2.69
C LYS A 276 -25.19 -12.00 3.98
N PRO A 277 -24.50 -10.95 4.45
CA PRO A 277 -23.76 -10.99 5.70
C PRO A 277 -24.73 -10.92 6.89
N THR A 278 -25.26 -12.07 7.34
CA THR A 278 -26.11 -12.13 8.55
C THR A 278 -25.30 -12.32 9.84
N ILE A 279 -23.97 -12.23 9.75
CA ILE A 279 -23.04 -12.46 10.86
C ILE A 279 -22.92 -11.20 11.70
N SER A 280 -22.71 -11.38 13.00
CA SER A 280 -22.53 -10.30 13.98
C SER A 280 -21.11 -10.38 14.57
N PRO A 281 -20.07 -9.90 13.86
CA PRO A 281 -18.69 -10.04 14.28
C PRO A 281 -18.39 -9.43 15.65
N TYR A 282 -18.96 -8.27 15.99
CA TYR A 282 -18.65 -7.55 17.24
C TYR A 282 -19.34 -8.18 18.46
N LEU A 283 -20.57 -8.66 18.28
CA LEU A 283 -21.26 -9.42 19.33
C LEU A 283 -20.61 -10.81 19.54
N GLY A 284 -20.19 -11.47 18.47
CA GLY A 284 -19.56 -12.80 18.51
C GLY A 284 -18.10 -12.79 18.99
N TYR A 285 -17.44 -11.63 18.95
CA TYR A 285 -16.01 -11.47 19.16
C TYR A 285 -15.48 -12.11 20.45
N VAL A 286 -16.05 -11.77 21.60
CA VAL A 286 -15.55 -12.21 22.93
C VAL A 286 -15.59 -13.72 23.08
N ASN A 287 -16.59 -14.39 22.50
CA ASN A 287 -16.70 -15.83 22.56
C ASN A 287 -15.63 -16.50 21.70
N GLN A 288 -15.41 -16.01 20.48
CA GLN A 288 -14.39 -16.54 19.57
C GLN A 288 -12.97 -16.31 20.07
N LEU A 289 -12.69 -15.14 20.66
CA LEU A 289 -11.39 -14.84 21.25
C LEU A 289 -11.04 -15.80 22.41
N SER A 290 -12.05 -16.19 23.20
CA SER A 290 -11.86 -17.12 24.32
C SER A 290 -11.54 -18.54 23.83
N GLU A 291 -12.24 -19.01 22.80
CA GLU A 291 -11.96 -20.31 22.16
C GLU A 291 -10.56 -20.31 21.51
N PHE A 292 -10.11 -19.16 21.02
CA PHE A 292 -8.83 -19.02 20.34
C PHE A 292 -7.60 -19.03 21.27
N SER A 293 -7.76 -18.79 22.57
CA SER A 293 -6.66 -18.67 23.54
C SER A 293 -5.78 -19.92 23.76
N GLU A 294 -5.86 -20.93 22.88
CA GLU A 294 -5.06 -22.15 22.89
C GLU A 294 -3.55 -21.88 22.65
N PRO A 295 -2.63 -22.53 23.41
CA PRO A 295 -1.19 -22.21 23.38
C PRO A 295 -0.45 -22.42 22.05
N HIS A 296 -0.90 -23.34 21.18
CA HIS A 296 -0.12 -23.71 20.00
C HIS A 296 -0.21 -22.68 18.86
N LYS A 297 -1.36 -22.01 18.68
CA LYS A 297 -1.54 -20.98 17.64
C LYS A 297 -0.92 -19.64 18.06
N THR A 298 -1.15 -19.26 19.31
CA THR A 298 -0.65 -18.00 19.90
C THR A 298 0.88 -17.92 19.90
N LYS A 299 1.58 -19.05 20.08
CA LYS A 299 3.04 -19.09 20.01
C LYS A 299 3.58 -18.68 18.64
N LYS A 300 2.96 -19.13 17.54
CA LYS A 300 3.40 -18.76 16.17
C LYS A 300 3.40 -17.25 15.98
N TRP A 301 2.32 -16.57 16.35
CA TRP A 301 2.20 -15.12 16.21
C TRP A 301 3.07 -14.34 17.17
N LEU A 302 3.29 -14.86 18.38
CA LEU A 302 4.26 -14.28 19.29
C LEU A 302 5.68 -14.34 18.70
N ASP A 303 6.10 -15.50 18.21
CA ASP A 303 7.40 -15.69 17.58
C ASP A 303 7.56 -14.81 16.33
N GLN A 304 6.51 -14.67 15.52
CA GLN A 304 6.45 -13.75 14.38
C GLN A 304 6.61 -12.30 14.82
N SER A 305 5.85 -11.86 15.82
CA SER A 305 5.86 -10.49 16.34
C SER A 305 7.22 -10.11 16.94
N LEU A 306 7.91 -11.06 17.58
CA LEU A 306 9.24 -10.85 18.16
C LEU A 306 10.37 -10.80 17.12
N LYS A 307 10.16 -11.37 15.92
CA LYS A 307 11.12 -11.31 14.81
C LYS A 307 11.04 -10.02 14.00
N LEU A 308 9.92 -9.28 14.11
CA LEU A 308 9.75 -8.02 13.38
C LEU A 308 10.77 -6.99 13.87
N GLN A 309 11.48 -6.39 12.92
CA GLN A 309 12.40 -5.29 13.18
C GLN A 309 11.72 -3.95 12.92
N THR A 310 12.10 -2.93 13.68
CA THR A 310 11.52 -1.61 13.53
C THR A 310 11.94 -0.96 12.20
N ASN A 311 10.96 -0.77 11.32
CA ASN A 311 11.12 -0.13 10.02
C ASN A 311 10.92 1.39 10.11
N LEU A 312 11.15 2.06 8.98
CA LEU A 312 11.09 3.54 8.86
C LEU A 312 9.68 4.09 8.71
N GLU A 313 8.73 3.22 8.36
CA GLU A 313 7.34 3.56 8.10
C GLU A 313 6.45 3.22 9.30
N ASP A 314 6.98 2.47 10.27
CA ASP A 314 6.22 2.07 11.46
C ASP A 314 5.88 3.28 12.31
N THR A 315 4.63 3.34 12.74
CA THR A 315 4.13 4.36 13.67
C THR A 315 4.71 4.17 15.08
N HIS A 316 5.04 2.92 15.46
CA HIS A 316 5.63 2.55 16.74
C HIS A 316 6.87 1.65 16.56
N PRO A 317 7.81 1.61 17.52
CA PRO A 317 8.87 0.62 17.54
C PRO A 317 8.35 -0.82 17.63
N SER A 318 9.17 -1.79 17.22
CA SER A 318 8.86 -3.21 17.27
C SER A 318 8.54 -3.67 18.70
N LEU A 319 7.83 -4.80 18.82
CA LEU A 319 7.51 -5.39 20.11
C LEU A 319 8.78 -5.63 20.95
N MET A 320 9.83 -6.18 20.32
CA MET A 320 11.10 -6.47 21.01
C MET A 320 11.77 -5.18 21.52
N ASP A 321 11.89 -4.15 20.70
CA ASP A 321 12.54 -2.89 21.08
C ASP A 321 11.80 -2.21 22.26
N ARG A 322 10.47 -2.24 22.25
CA ARG A 322 9.64 -1.65 23.32
C ARG A 322 9.78 -2.43 24.63
N LEU A 323 9.76 -3.76 24.57
CA LEU A 323 9.96 -4.63 25.74
C LEU A 323 11.34 -4.45 26.37
N GLU A 324 12.39 -4.36 25.55
CA GLU A 324 13.75 -4.08 26.01
C GLU A 324 13.86 -2.71 26.69
N SER A 325 13.18 -1.69 26.14
CA SER A 325 13.21 -0.32 26.70
C SER A 325 12.65 -0.22 28.12
N ILE A 326 11.72 -1.12 28.49
CA ILE A 326 11.12 -1.21 29.84
C ILE A 326 11.74 -2.34 30.69
N GLY A 327 12.74 -3.05 30.17
CA GLY A 327 13.45 -4.13 30.86
C GLY A 327 12.59 -5.37 31.11
N GLN A 328 11.70 -5.72 30.18
CA GLN A 328 10.80 -6.87 30.29
C GLN A 328 10.95 -7.83 29.11
N THR A 329 10.46 -9.05 29.29
CA THR A 329 10.27 -10.03 28.20
C THR A 329 8.81 -10.11 27.82
N ALA A 330 8.51 -10.69 26.65
CA ALA A 330 7.13 -10.88 26.24
C ALA A 330 6.37 -11.77 27.22
N GLN A 331 5.14 -11.37 27.53
CA GLN A 331 4.24 -12.09 28.44
C GLN A 331 2.82 -12.05 27.86
N LEU A 332 2.34 -13.15 27.31
CA LEU A 332 0.99 -13.19 26.75
C LEU A 332 -0.01 -13.48 27.87
N VAL A 333 -0.93 -12.52 28.11
CA VAL A 333 -2.01 -12.68 29.08
C VAL A 333 -3.31 -12.20 28.45
N PHE A 334 -4.25 -13.12 28.24
CA PHE A 334 -5.60 -12.80 27.78
C PHE A 334 -6.47 -12.37 28.95
N ALA A 335 -7.40 -11.47 28.68
CA ALA A 335 -8.34 -11.00 29.67
C ALA A 335 -9.41 -12.06 29.98
N GLU A 336 -9.80 -12.17 31.25
CA GLU A 336 -10.93 -13.03 31.65
C GLU A 336 -12.26 -12.39 31.25
N LYS A 337 -13.24 -13.23 30.87
CA LYS A 337 -14.61 -12.78 30.58
C LYS A 337 -15.18 -11.97 31.76
N GLY A 338 -15.85 -10.86 31.47
CA GLY A 338 -16.42 -9.96 32.49
C GLY A 338 -15.45 -8.93 33.08
N HIS A 339 -14.15 -8.98 32.76
CA HIS A 339 -13.14 -8.02 33.23
C HIS A 339 -12.57 -7.13 32.11
N THR A 340 -13.34 -6.95 31.04
CA THR A 340 -12.97 -6.23 29.81
C THR A 340 -13.96 -5.08 29.53
N ALA A 341 -14.36 -4.87 28.28
CA ALA A 341 -15.41 -3.95 27.85
C ALA A 341 -16.73 -4.11 28.63
N ASP A 342 -17.07 -5.34 29.06
CA ASP A 342 -18.29 -5.61 29.84
C ASP A 342 -18.37 -4.74 31.10
N LEU A 343 -17.26 -4.63 31.84
CA LEU A 343 -17.18 -3.85 33.07
C LEU A 343 -17.11 -2.33 32.78
N LEU A 344 -16.46 -1.95 31.68
CA LEU A 344 -16.19 -0.55 31.35
C LEU A 344 -17.38 0.16 30.72
N LEU A 345 -18.12 -0.54 29.85
CA LEU A 345 -19.25 -0.01 29.09
C LEU A 345 -20.61 -0.44 29.67
N GLY A 346 -20.64 -1.47 30.51
CA GLY A 346 -21.87 -1.96 31.15
C GLY A 346 -22.99 -2.20 30.13
N ASP A 347 -24.18 -1.67 30.42
CA ASP A 347 -25.38 -1.82 29.58
C ASP A 347 -25.22 -1.26 28.16
N GLN A 348 -24.26 -0.35 27.93
CA GLN A 348 -24.02 0.23 26.61
C GLN A 348 -23.32 -0.71 25.65
N LEU A 349 -22.58 -1.71 26.17
CA LEU A 349 -21.83 -2.63 25.33
C LEU A 349 -22.72 -3.28 24.28
N SER A 350 -23.87 -3.82 24.69
CA SER A 350 -24.84 -4.48 23.80
C SER A 350 -25.34 -3.56 22.68
N LYS A 351 -25.61 -2.29 22.99
CA LYS A 351 -26.09 -1.31 22.01
C LYS A 351 -24.99 -0.94 21.02
N ILE A 352 -23.76 -0.76 21.50
CA ILE A 352 -22.59 -0.44 20.68
C ILE A 352 -22.30 -1.62 19.73
N THR A 353 -22.22 -2.86 20.24
CA THR A 353 -21.98 -4.06 19.42
C THR A 353 -23.05 -4.21 18.33
N THR A 354 -24.33 -4.08 18.68
CA THR A 354 -25.43 -4.19 17.69
C THR A 354 -25.35 -3.09 16.63
N THR A 355 -24.96 -1.88 17.03
CA THR A 355 -24.78 -0.76 16.08
C THR A 355 -23.65 -1.06 15.10
N PHE A 356 -22.50 -1.52 15.59
CA PHE A 356 -21.36 -1.87 14.73
C PHE A 356 -21.61 -3.10 13.87
N ASP A 357 -22.31 -4.12 14.37
CA ASP A 357 -22.72 -5.27 13.55
C ASP A 357 -23.59 -4.80 12.39
N HIS A 358 -24.61 -3.97 12.64
CA HIS A 358 -25.46 -3.44 11.57
C HIS A 358 -24.69 -2.54 10.59
N GLN A 359 -23.77 -1.69 11.08
CA GLN A 359 -22.93 -0.87 10.21
C GLN A 359 -22.03 -1.73 9.33
N TRP A 360 -21.35 -2.73 9.90
CA TRP A 360 -20.49 -3.64 9.16
C TRP A 360 -21.27 -4.41 8.10
N GLN A 361 -22.43 -4.99 8.45
CA GLN A 361 -23.28 -5.72 7.51
C GLN A 361 -23.68 -4.87 6.30
N ASN A 362 -24.00 -3.59 6.52
CA ASN A 362 -24.33 -2.66 5.43
C ASN A 362 -23.09 -2.30 4.60
N ASN A 363 -21.96 -2.02 5.25
CA ASN A 363 -20.73 -1.60 4.58
C ASN A 363 -20.15 -2.69 3.68
N VAL A 364 -20.26 -3.97 4.08
CA VAL A 364 -19.71 -5.10 3.32
C VAL A 364 -20.70 -5.71 2.33
N LEU A 365 -21.98 -5.32 2.34
CA LEU A 365 -23.04 -5.99 1.58
C LEU A 365 -22.72 -6.18 0.10
N ASP A 366 -22.28 -5.13 -0.57
CA ASP A 366 -22.02 -5.16 -2.02
C ASP A 366 -20.84 -6.09 -2.36
N VAL A 367 -19.72 -5.95 -1.64
CA VAL A 367 -18.52 -6.77 -1.83
C VAL A 367 -18.82 -8.24 -1.47
N TRP A 368 -19.59 -8.47 -0.41
CA TRP A 368 -20.01 -9.80 0.02
C TRP A 368 -20.86 -10.49 -1.04
N GLN A 369 -21.84 -9.79 -1.62
CA GLN A 369 -22.69 -10.33 -2.67
C GLN A 369 -21.92 -10.62 -3.97
N GLN A 370 -21.01 -9.73 -4.36
CA GLN A 370 -20.13 -9.95 -5.51
C GLN A 370 -19.27 -11.19 -5.32
N HIS A 371 -18.64 -11.34 -4.15
CA HIS A 371 -17.84 -12.52 -3.82
C HIS A 371 -18.70 -13.80 -3.81
N HIS A 372 -19.87 -13.77 -3.16
CA HIS A 372 -20.80 -14.89 -3.16
C HIS A 372 -21.18 -15.31 -4.58
N GLN A 373 -21.58 -14.36 -5.43
CA GLN A 373 -21.96 -14.63 -6.81
C GLN A 373 -20.79 -15.22 -7.61
N HIS A 374 -19.58 -14.69 -7.44
CA HIS A 374 -18.38 -15.22 -8.10
C HIS A 374 -18.13 -16.67 -7.72
N ILE A 375 -18.20 -17.01 -6.43
CA ILE A 375 -18.06 -18.38 -5.94
C ILE A 375 -19.18 -19.29 -6.50
N GLN A 376 -20.42 -18.82 -6.58
CA GLN A 376 -21.51 -19.62 -7.18
C GLN A 376 -21.28 -19.89 -8.67
N GLN A 377 -20.77 -18.90 -9.42
CA GLN A 377 -20.42 -19.08 -10.84
C GLN A 377 -19.29 -20.10 -11.01
N GLN A 378 -18.28 -20.03 -10.15
CA GLN A 378 -17.18 -20.99 -10.14
C GLN A 378 -17.63 -22.42 -9.77
N LYS A 379 -18.53 -22.57 -8.78
CA LYS A 379 -19.15 -23.86 -8.43
C LYS A 379 -19.93 -24.45 -9.61
N GLU A 380 -20.72 -23.62 -10.29
CA GLU A 380 -21.48 -24.05 -11.47
C GLU A 380 -20.56 -24.42 -12.64
N TYR A 381 -19.50 -23.66 -12.88
CA TYR A 381 -18.53 -23.99 -13.92
C TYR A 381 -17.81 -25.32 -13.63
N LEU A 382 -17.36 -25.54 -12.39
CA LEU A 382 -16.76 -26.82 -12.00
C LEU A 382 -17.73 -27.99 -12.17
N LYS A 383 -19.01 -27.79 -11.87
CA LYS A 383 -20.06 -28.79 -12.11
C LYS A 383 -20.18 -29.14 -13.60
N GLN A 384 -20.18 -28.13 -14.48
CA GLN A 384 -20.20 -28.36 -15.93
C GLN A 384 -18.97 -29.13 -16.42
N LEU A 385 -17.78 -28.85 -15.89
CA LEU A 385 -16.56 -29.60 -16.21
C LEU A 385 -16.67 -31.07 -15.79
N ASN A 386 -17.22 -31.33 -14.61
CA ASN A 386 -17.43 -32.70 -14.12
C ASN A 386 -18.51 -33.43 -14.94
N GLU A 387 -19.60 -32.77 -15.34
CA GLU A 387 -20.64 -33.35 -16.21
C GLU A 387 -20.09 -33.72 -17.60
N LYS A 388 -19.21 -32.90 -18.20
CA LYS A 388 -18.51 -33.24 -19.45
C LYS A 388 -17.73 -34.55 -19.33
N LEU A 389 -16.97 -34.71 -18.24
CA LEU A 389 -16.21 -35.93 -17.98
C LEU A 389 -17.12 -37.15 -17.78
N GLU A 390 -18.24 -37.01 -17.08
CA GLU A 390 -19.24 -38.08 -16.90
C GLU A 390 -19.88 -38.50 -18.23
N GLN A 391 -20.05 -37.56 -19.16
CA GLN A 391 -20.55 -37.81 -20.51
C GLN A 391 -19.48 -38.40 -21.45
N GLY A 392 -18.24 -38.56 -20.98
CA GLY A 392 -17.12 -39.09 -21.75
C GLY A 392 -16.47 -38.08 -22.69
N GLU A 393 -16.75 -36.78 -22.53
CA GLU A 393 -16.09 -35.71 -23.27
C GLU A 393 -14.70 -35.42 -22.68
N ALA A 394 -13.74 -35.08 -23.54
CA ALA A 394 -12.40 -34.68 -23.12
C ALA A 394 -12.37 -33.18 -22.78
N LEU A 395 -11.81 -32.84 -21.62
CA LEU A 395 -11.51 -31.45 -21.26
C LEU A 395 -10.28 -30.95 -22.02
N SER A 396 -10.33 -29.70 -22.46
CA SER A 396 -9.16 -28.97 -22.94
C SER A 396 -8.13 -28.76 -21.82
N THR A 397 -6.88 -28.46 -22.19
CA THR A 397 -5.82 -28.19 -21.21
C THR A 397 -6.20 -27.10 -20.21
N ASP A 398 -6.78 -25.99 -20.69
CA ASP A 398 -7.21 -24.88 -19.83
C ASP A 398 -8.35 -25.29 -18.89
N GLU A 399 -9.30 -26.10 -19.36
CA GLU A 399 -10.37 -26.66 -18.53
C GLU A 399 -9.85 -27.60 -17.45
N LYS A 400 -8.80 -28.40 -17.74
CA LYS A 400 -8.16 -29.26 -16.73
C LYS A 400 -7.46 -28.43 -15.65
N PHE A 401 -6.75 -27.36 -16.01
CA PHE A 401 -6.17 -26.44 -15.03
C PHE A 401 -7.25 -25.75 -14.18
N ALA A 402 -8.32 -25.27 -14.81
CA ALA A 402 -9.45 -24.71 -14.09
C ALA A 402 -10.09 -25.73 -13.13
N GLN A 403 -10.23 -26.99 -13.54
CA GLN A 403 -10.76 -28.04 -12.66
C GLN A 403 -9.89 -28.25 -11.42
N VAL A 404 -8.56 -28.28 -11.57
CA VAL A 404 -7.61 -28.38 -10.46
C VAL A 404 -7.79 -27.19 -9.51
N GLU A 405 -7.72 -25.97 -10.03
CA GLU A 405 -7.81 -24.73 -9.24
C GLU A 405 -9.14 -24.65 -8.47
N LEU A 406 -10.26 -24.93 -9.14
CA LEU A 406 -11.59 -24.84 -8.53
C LEU A 406 -11.83 -25.95 -7.50
N THR A 407 -11.26 -27.14 -7.71
CA THR A 407 -11.35 -28.23 -6.73
C THR A 407 -10.58 -27.88 -5.45
N ASP A 408 -9.43 -27.22 -5.59
CA ASP A 408 -8.65 -26.72 -4.45
C ASP A 408 -9.38 -25.56 -3.74
N THR A 409 -9.67 -24.50 -4.47
CA THR A 409 -10.08 -23.20 -3.89
C THR A 409 -11.57 -23.10 -3.57
N VAL A 410 -12.43 -23.78 -4.31
CA VAL A 410 -13.90 -23.64 -4.19
C VAL A 410 -14.54 -24.83 -3.48
N LEU A 411 -14.04 -26.05 -3.73
CA LEU A 411 -14.48 -27.23 -2.98
C LEU A 411 -13.68 -27.47 -1.70
N HIS A 412 -12.56 -26.75 -1.51
CA HIS A 412 -11.63 -26.95 -0.38
C HIS A 412 -11.17 -28.42 -0.29
N GLN A 413 -10.85 -29.02 -1.44
CA GLN A 413 -10.40 -30.42 -1.57
C GLN A 413 -8.95 -30.50 -2.11
N PRO A 414 -7.96 -30.02 -1.34
CA PRO A 414 -6.57 -29.87 -1.80
C PRO A 414 -5.90 -31.20 -2.18
N ASP A 415 -6.32 -32.32 -1.57
CA ASP A 415 -5.78 -33.64 -1.90
C ASP A 415 -6.31 -34.17 -3.24
N ILE A 416 -7.58 -33.93 -3.54
CA ILE A 416 -8.16 -34.28 -4.84
C ILE A 416 -7.57 -33.39 -5.94
N ALA A 417 -7.44 -32.09 -5.67
CA ALA A 417 -6.80 -31.16 -6.59
C ALA A 417 -5.34 -31.56 -6.87
N PHE A 418 -4.60 -32.01 -5.86
CA PHE A 418 -3.24 -32.54 -6.02
C PHE A 418 -3.19 -33.78 -6.93
N ASP A 419 -4.10 -34.73 -6.73
CA ASP A 419 -4.18 -35.93 -7.57
C ASP A 419 -4.55 -35.60 -9.03
N LEU A 420 -5.44 -34.62 -9.24
CA LEU A 420 -5.77 -34.10 -10.56
C LEU A 420 -4.56 -33.42 -11.22
N MET A 421 -3.85 -32.58 -10.47
CA MET A 421 -2.66 -31.88 -10.95
C MET A 421 -1.53 -32.86 -11.30
N LYS A 422 -1.36 -33.91 -10.49
CA LYS A 422 -0.39 -34.98 -10.78
C LYS A 422 -0.66 -35.62 -12.14
N LYS A 423 -1.92 -35.98 -12.42
CA LYS A 423 -2.30 -36.55 -13.73
C LYS A 423 -2.00 -35.58 -14.87
N LEU A 424 -2.35 -34.31 -14.69
CA LEU A 424 -2.11 -33.27 -15.71
C LEU A 424 -0.61 -33.06 -15.98
N TYR A 425 0.22 -33.12 -14.95
CA TYR A 425 1.68 -33.12 -15.11
C TYR A 425 2.19 -34.39 -15.84
N GLU A 426 1.67 -35.56 -15.50
CA GLU A 426 2.06 -36.84 -16.14
C GLU A 426 1.62 -36.93 -17.62
N GLU A 427 0.57 -36.21 -18.02
CA GLU A 427 0.12 -36.12 -19.42
C GLU A 427 1.09 -35.33 -20.32
N ASP A 428 1.68 -34.23 -19.80
CA ASP A 428 2.61 -33.38 -20.54
C ASP A 428 3.73 -32.82 -19.64
N LEU A 429 4.85 -33.54 -19.61
CA LEU A 429 6.04 -33.16 -18.85
C LEU A 429 6.72 -31.87 -19.35
N GLU A 430 6.39 -31.40 -20.56
CA GLU A 430 6.94 -30.19 -21.16
C GLU A 430 6.00 -28.97 -20.98
N ASN A 431 4.87 -29.16 -20.31
CA ASN A 431 4.00 -28.04 -19.96
C ASN A 431 4.57 -27.25 -18.78
N ALA A 432 5.03 -26.03 -19.06
CA ALA A 432 5.66 -25.18 -18.04
C ALA A 432 4.73 -24.85 -16.86
N LEU A 433 3.43 -24.61 -17.13
CA LEU A 433 2.44 -24.31 -16.08
C LEU A 433 2.16 -25.54 -15.21
N ALA A 434 2.08 -26.74 -15.81
CA ALA A 434 1.86 -27.98 -15.07
C ALA A 434 3.04 -28.28 -14.14
N ASN A 435 4.28 -28.14 -14.63
CA ASN A 435 5.48 -28.25 -13.82
C ASN A 435 5.46 -27.23 -12.67
N TYR A 436 5.12 -25.97 -12.95
CA TYR A 436 5.07 -24.91 -11.94
C TYR A 436 4.07 -25.25 -10.82
N ILE A 437 2.82 -25.54 -11.16
CA ILE A 437 1.77 -25.80 -10.17
C ILE A 437 2.06 -27.09 -9.39
N TYR A 438 2.39 -28.19 -10.08
CA TYR A 438 2.64 -29.47 -9.42
C TYR A 438 3.87 -29.44 -8.52
N GLY A 439 4.96 -28.82 -8.99
CA GLY A 439 6.18 -28.63 -8.21
C GLY A 439 5.95 -27.80 -6.94
N ARG A 440 5.13 -26.73 -7.03
CA ARG A 440 4.72 -25.94 -5.86
C ARG A 440 3.94 -26.77 -4.85
N LEU A 441 2.92 -27.52 -5.30
CA LEU A 441 2.09 -28.36 -4.44
C LEU A 441 2.88 -29.48 -3.74
N LEU A 442 3.98 -29.96 -4.33
CA LEU A 442 4.91 -30.89 -3.70
C LEU A 442 5.72 -30.23 -2.59
N LEU A 443 6.26 -29.01 -2.83
CA LEU A 443 7.00 -28.27 -1.80
C LEU A 443 6.12 -27.89 -0.60
N GLU A 444 4.87 -27.50 -0.83
CA GLU A 444 3.89 -27.24 0.24
C GLU A 444 3.68 -28.48 1.14
N ARG A 445 3.77 -29.68 0.54
CA ARG A 445 3.73 -30.98 1.25
C ARG A 445 5.09 -31.43 1.77
N LYS A 446 6.12 -30.57 1.71
CA LYS A 446 7.51 -30.83 2.09
C LYS A 446 8.17 -31.97 1.32
N ASP A 447 7.71 -32.26 0.11
CA ASP A 447 8.33 -33.22 -0.80
C ASP A 447 9.38 -32.52 -1.67
N GLN A 448 10.64 -32.87 -1.46
CA GLN A 448 11.80 -32.30 -2.18
C GLN A 448 11.77 -32.58 -3.68
N ASN A 449 11.02 -33.59 -4.16
CA ASN A 449 10.85 -33.85 -5.59
C ASN A 449 10.28 -32.64 -6.34
N GLY A 450 9.54 -31.76 -5.65
CA GLY A 450 9.04 -30.51 -6.21
C GLY A 450 10.14 -29.56 -6.71
N CYS A 451 11.35 -29.64 -6.15
CA CYS A 451 12.45 -28.74 -6.52
C CYS A 451 12.84 -28.89 -8.00
N ALA A 452 13.10 -30.13 -8.44
CA ALA A 452 13.51 -30.41 -9.82
C ALA A 452 12.41 -30.08 -10.84
N ILE A 453 11.14 -30.28 -10.46
CA ILE A 453 9.98 -29.97 -11.30
C ILE A 453 9.81 -28.45 -11.44
N LEU A 454 9.98 -27.69 -10.35
CA LEU A 454 9.97 -26.23 -10.42
C LEU A 454 11.14 -25.70 -11.26
N GLU A 455 12.35 -26.24 -11.10
CA GLU A 455 13.48 -25.88 -11.97
C GLU A 455 13.15 -26.12 -13.45
N ARG A 456 12.49 -27.25 -13.76
CA ARG A 456 12.04 -27.54 -15.13
C ARG A 456 11.04 -26.48 -15.62
N SER A 457 10.08 -26.05 -14.78
CA SER A 457 9.16 -24.96 -15.15
C SER A 457 9.87 -23.66 -15.53
N ALA A 458 10.90 -23.27 -14.76
CA ALA A 458 11.70 -22.07 -14.99
C ALA A 458 12.61 -22.16 -16.24
N GLN A 459 12.99 -23.37 -16.64
CA GLN A 459 13.70 -23.62 -17.90
C GLN A 459 12.77 -23.58 -19.11
N LEU A 460 11.55 -24.11 -18.97
CA LEU A 460 10.55 -24.15 -20.03
C LEU A 460 9.93 -22.78 -20.31
N ASN A 461 9.75 -21.97 -19.26
CA ASN A 461 9.20 -20.64 -19.38
C ASN A 461 9.92 -19.66 -18.43
N GLU A 462 10.57 -18.66 -19.01
CA GLU A 462 11.34 -17.68 -18.25
C GLU A 462 10.50 -16.81 -17.32
N PHE A 463 9.19 -16.68 -17.56
CA PHE A 463 8.28 -15.92 -16.68
C PHE A 463 8.15 -16.55 -15.28
N TYR A 464 8.48 -17.84 -15.13
CA TYR A 464 8.47 -18.50 -13.82
C TYR A 464 9.81 -18.36 -13.08
N GLN A 465 10.89 -17.89 -13.71
CA GLN A 465 12.23 -17.93 -13.12
C GLN A 465 12.30 -17.24 -11.75
N VAL A 466 11.83 -15.99 -11.65
CA VAL A 466 11.89 -15.23 -10.39
C VAL A 466 11.11 -15.94 -9.29
N THR A 467 9.84 -16.26 -9.53
CA THR A 467 8.96 -16.89 -8.55
C THR A 467 9.46 -18.27 -8.13
N VAL A 468 9.97 -19.07 -9.07
CA VAL A 468 10.57 -20.38 -8.79
C VAL A 468 11.81 -20.25 -7.93
N TYR A 469 12.73 -19.37 -8.28
CA TYR A 469 13.97 -19.19 -7.52
C TYR A 469 13.69 -18.66 -6.10
N GLU A 470 12.69 -17.79 -5.95
CA GLU A 470 12.22 -17.35 -4.63
C GLU A 470 11.69 -18.52 -3.80
N MET A 471 10.81 -19.36 -4.36
CA MET A 471 10.27 -20.54 -3.66
C MET A 471 11.37 -21.54 -3.27
N LEU A 472 12.32 -21.81 -4.16
CA LEU A 472 13.44 -22.72 -3.88
C LEU A 472 14.37 -22.14 -2.81
N TYR A 473 14.68 -20.83 -2.89
CA TYR A 473 15.43 -20.14 -1.84
C TYR A 473 14.78 -20.30 -0.47
N GLN A 474 13.47 -20.01 -0.36
CA GLN A 474 12.72 -20.14 0.89
C GLN A 474 12.74 -21.58 1.42
N PHE A 475 12.46 -22.55 0.55
CA PHE A 475 12.46 -23.97 0.91
C PHE A 475 13.82 -24.42 1.46
N TYR A 476 14.93 -24.11 0.78
CA TYR A 476 16.26 -24.49 1.25
C TYR A 476 16.71 -23.73 2.50
N GLN A 477 16.26 -22.47 2.66
CA GLN A 477 16.49 -21.70 3.88
C GLN A 477 15.80 -22.34 5.09
N GLU A 478 14.55 -22.78 4.95
CA GLU A 478 13.80 -23.47 6.00
C GLU A 478 14.43 -24.82 6.39
N GLN A 479 15.00 -25.54 5.43
CA GLN A 479 15.71 -26.79 5.67
C GLN A 479 17.14 -26.59 6.22
N GLY A 480 17.63 -25.35 6.31
CA GLY A 480 18.98 -25.03 6.78
C GLY A 480 20.09 -25.39 5.78
N ILE A 481 19.78 -25.57 4.49
CA ILE A 481 20.75 -25.91 3.44
C ILE A 481 21.25 -24.62 2.79
N ALA A 482 22.24 -23.99 3.44
CA ALA A 482 22.73 -22.65 3.07
C ALA A 482 23.25 -22.55 1.63
N ALA A 483 23.95 -23.57 1.13
CA ALA A 483 24.57 -23.53 -0.19
C ALA A 483 23.55 -23.46 -1.35
N GLU A 484 22.46 -24.24 -1.26
CA GLU A 484 21.40 -24.19 -2.28
C GLU A 484 20.57 -22.89 -2.14
N ALA A 485 20.30 -22.44 -0.91
CA ALA A 485 19.63 -21.16 -0.71
C ALA A 485 20.42 -20.01 -1.36
N GLU A 486 21.73 -19.90 -1.12
CA GLU A 486 22.58 -18.87 -1.70
C GLU A 486 22.59 -18.92 -3.24
N LYS A 487 22.63 -20.13 -3.84
CA LYS A 487 22.53 -20.32 -5.29
C LYS A 487 21.24 -19.73 -5.86
N TYR A 488 20.06 -20.07 -5.31
CA TYR A 488 18.80 -19.55 -5.86
C TYR A 488 18.59 -18.07 -5.57
N GLN A 489 19.10 -17.56 -4.44
CA GLN A 489 19.13 -16.12 -4.18
C GLN A 489 19.93 -15.37 -5.25
N GLN A 490 21.11 -15.87 -5.61
CA GLN A 490 21.93 -15.28 -6.66
C GLN A 490 21.22 -15.32 -8.02
N LEU A 491 20.65 -16.47 -8.41
CA LEU A 491 19.91 -16.61 -9.67
C LEU A 491 18.71 -15.67 -9.75
N MET A 492 17.96 -15.51 -8.65
CA MET A 492 16.85 -14.57 -8.53
C MET A 492 17.33 -13.13 -8.73
N PHE A 493 18.38 -12.70 -8.05
CA PHE A 493 18.92 -11.34 -8.19
C PHE A 493 19.48 -11.06 -9.57
N ASP A 494 20.19 -12.03 -10.18
CA ASP A 494 20.70 -11.89 -11.54
C ASP A 494 19.56 -11.75 -12.56
N ARG A 495 18.48 -12.52 -12.39
CA ARG A 495 17.28 -12.40 -13.25
C ARG A 495 16.57 -11.06 -13.06
N ILE A 496 16.34 -10.63 -11.82
CA ILE A 496 15.73 -9.32 -11.52
C ILE A 496 16.58 -8.18 -12.11
N ALA A 497 17.90 -8.24 -11.96
CA ALA A 497 18.80 -7.23 -12.51
C ALA A 497 18.75 -7.21 -14.05
N LEU A 498 18.71 -8.38 -14.70
CA LEU A 498 18.52 -8.49 -16.15
C LEU A 498 17.20 -7.86 -16.61
N GLU A 499 16.11 -8.14 -15.91
CA GLU A 499 14.78 -7.58 -16.23
C GLU A 499 14.73 -6.07 -16.01
N GLN A 500 15.36 -5.54 -14.97
CA GLN A 500 15.47 -4.10 -14.75
C GLN A 500 16.28 -3.41 -15.85
N LEU A 501 17.40 -4.01 -16.26
CA LEU A 501 18.20 -3.48 -17.37
C LEU A 501 17.41 -3.52 -18.69
N ALA A 502 16.71 -4.63 -18.97
CA ALA A 502 15.83 -4.76 -20.13
C ALA A 502 14.69 -3.74 -20.11
N MET A 503 14.02 -3.57 -18.95
CA MET A 503 12.95 -2.59 -18.80
C MET A 503 13.47 -1.16 -18.97
N SER A 504 14.64 -0.83 -18.42
CA SER A 504 15.23 0.50 -18.57
C SER A 504 15.58 0.83 -20.02
N GLU A 505 16.12 -0.12 -20.79
CA GLU A 505 16.36 0.09 -22.23
C GLU A 505 15.05 0.17 -23.03
N ARG A 506 13.97 -0.47 -22.55
CA ARG A 506 12.64 -0.54 -23.19
C ARG A 506 11.63 0.48 -22.66
N GLN A 507 12.04 1.41 -21.80
CA GLN A 507 11.13 2.41 -21.25
C GLN A 507 10.94 3.61 -22.17
N GLU A 508 11.95 3.95 -22.96
CA GLU A 508 11.95 5.13 -23.83
C GLU A 508 12.61 4.83 -25.19
N VAL A 509 12.19 5.59 -26.21
CA VAL A 509 12.81 5.60 -27.54
C VAL A 509 13.55 6.91 -27.74
N SER A 510 14.82 6.82 -28.10
CA SER A 510 15.71 7.96 -28.31
C SER A 510 16.27 7.98 -29.73
N PHE A 511 16.64 9.16 -30.22
CA PHE A 511 17.32 9.30 -31.51
C PHE A 511 18.75 8.70 -31.52
N ARG A 512 19.26 8.26 -30.36
CA ARG A 512 20.54 7.55 -30.24
C ARG A 512 20.39 6.03 -30.35
N ASP A 513 19.16 5.54 -30.34
CA ASP A 513 18.89 4.11 -30.51
C ASP A 513 19.20 3.66 -31.93
N HIS A 514 19.60 2.39 -32.04
CA HIS A 514 19.82 1.74 -33.33
C HIS A 514 18.56 0.96 -33.70
N PHE A 515 18.16 1.06 -34.97
CA PHE A 515 16.94 0.45 -35.49
C PHE A 515 17.28 -0.57 -36.58
N MET A 516 16.56 -1.68 -36.56
CA MET A 516 16.69 -2.81 -37.48
C MET A 516 15.35 -3.07 -38.19
N PRO A 517 15.35 -3.78 -39.34
CA PRO A 517 14.10 -4.20 -39.98
C PRO A 517 13.21 -4.98 -39.00
N HIS A 518 11.89 -4.82 -39.11
CA HIS A 518 10.93 -5.35 -38.13
C HIS A 518 10.90 -6.89 -38.06
N GLY A 519 11.34 -7.64 -39.07
CA GLY A 519 11.45 -9.10 -38.98
C GLY A 519 10.13 -9.89 -38.82
N LEU A 520 8.97 -9.24 -38.79
CA LEU A 520 7.65 -9.90 -38.80
C LEU A 520 7.49 -10.89 -39.96
N THR A 521 6.75 -11.97 -39.71
CA THR A 521 6.27 -12.86 -40.77
C THR A 521 5.29 -12.13 -41.69
N GLN A 522 5.13 -12.61 -42.92
CA GLN A 522 4.23 -11.99 -43.89
C GLN A 522 2.78 -11.97 -43.40
N GLU A 523 2.35 -13.03 -42.72
CA GLU A 523 1.02 -13.16 -42.11
C GLU A 523 0.80 -12.10 -41.01
N ALA A 524 1.71 -12.01 -40.03
CA ALA A 524 1.61 -11.03 -38.94
C ALA A 524 1.67 -9.59 -39.44
N LEU A 525 2.44 -9.32 -40.51
CA LEU A 525 2.48 -8.00 -41.14
C LEU A 525 1.15 -7.67 -41.84
N GLU A 526 0.56 -8.62 -42.58
CA GLU A 526 -0.70 -8.38 -43.28
C GLU A 526 -1.87 -8.18 -42.30
N ASP A 527 -1.91 -8.91 -41.18
CA ASP A 527 -2.88 -8.73 -40.10
C ASP A 527 -2.79 -7.33 -39.48
N LEU A 528 -1.57 -6.86 -39.21
CA LEU A 528 -1.34 -5.50 -38.71
C LEU A 528 -1.76 -4.45 -39.75
N LEU A 529 -1.41 -4.64 -41.02
CA LEU A 529 -1.79 -3.74 -42.11
C LEU A 529 -3.30 -3.66 -42.29
N GLN A 530 -4.01 -4.78 -42.18
CA GLN A 530 -5.48 -4.82 -42.27
C GLN A 530 -6.14 -4.01 -41.15
N GLN A 531 -5.59 -4.05 -39.94
CA GLN A 531 -6.05 -3.23 -38.82
C GLN A 531 -5.76 -1.73 -39.05
N LEU A 532 -4.53 -1.39 -39.47
CA LEU A 532 -4.09 -0.01 -39.66
C LEU A 532 -4.78 0.69 -40.84
N ARG A 533 -5.07 -0.02 -41.94
CA ARG A 533 -5.77 0.54 -43.12
C ARG A 533 -7.19 1.04 -42.81
N LYS A 534 -7.79 0.64 -41.68
CA LYS A 534 -9.10 1.16 -41.22
C LYS A 534 -9.03 2.65 -40.84
N TYR A 535 -7.83 3.17 -40.55
CA TYR A 535 -7.62 4.55 -40.12
C TYR A 535 -7.25 5.45 -41.30
N THR A 536 -8.28 5.94 -42.01
CA THR A 536 -8.11 6.75 -43.24
C THR A 536 -7.41 8.10 -43.02
N GLY A 537 -7.30 8.57 -41.77
CA GLY A 537 -6.55 9.78 -41.39
C GLY A 537 -5.03 9.62 -41.38
N ILE A 538 -4.52 8.39 -41.39
CA ILE A 538 -3.09 8.10 -41.44
C ILE A 538 -2.59 8.20 -42.90
N GLN A 539 -1.47 8.90 -43.10
CA GLN A 539 -0.83 9.08 -44.40
C GLN A 539 0.29 8.07 -44.65
N GLN A 540 1.13 7.83 -43.64
CA GLN A 540 2.30 6.96 -43.73
C GLN A 540 2.50 6.24 -42.41
N VAL A 541 2.97 5.00 -42.47
CA VAL A 541 3.36 4.22 -41.28
C VAL A 541 4.72 3.59 -41.51
N TRP A 542 5.56 3.65 -40.48
CA TRP A 542 6.83 2.97 -40.40
C TRP A 542 6.84 1.99 -39.24
N LEU A 543 7.41 0.81 -39.44
CA LEU A 543 7.62 -0.20 -38.41
C LEU A 543 9.08 -0.66 -38.46
N VAL A 544 9.75 -0.57 -37.32
CA VAL A 544 11.12 -1.06 -37.11
C VAL A 544 11.23 -1.78 -35.78
N GLN A 545 12.31 -2.54 -35.60
CA GLN A 545 12.69 -3.10 -34.32
C GLN A 545 13.83 -2.26 -33.70
N LYS A 546 13.70 -1.89 -32.43
CA LYS A 546 14.81 -1.31 -31.64
C LYS A 546 15.82 -2.41 -31.34
N GLN A 547 17.10 -2.15 -31.63
CA GLN A 547 18.17 -3.05 -31.25
C GLN A 547 18.42 -2.95 -29.75
N VAL A 548 18.19 -4.06 -29.05
CA VAL A 548 18.31 -4.20 -27.60
C VAL A 548 19.53 -5.03 -27.20
N GLN A 549 20.03 -4.83 -25.97
CA GLN A 549 21.15 -5.60 -25.44
C GLN A 549 20.67 -6.74 -24.54
N HIS A 550 19.57 -6.54 -23.81
CA HIS A 550 19.01 -7.48 -22.85
C HIS A 550 17.73 -8.13 -23.40
N LEU A 551 17.50 -9.40 -23.07
CA LEU A 551 16.34 -10.20 -23.55
C LEU A 551 16.11 -10.06 -25.06
N LYS A 552 17.14 -10.32 -25.87
CA LYS A 552 17.15 -10.06 -27.33
C LYS A 552 16.08 -10.84 -28.10
N HIS A 553 15.63 -11.96 -27.55
CA HIS A 553 14.56 -12.78 -28.13
C HIS A 553 13.18 -12.13 -27.98
N ILE A 554 13.02 -11.14 -27.09
CA ILE A 554 11.80 -10.34 -26.96
C ILE A 554 11.97 -9.08 -27.82
N PRO A 555 11.30 -8.98 -28.99
CA PRO A 555 11.44 -7.81 -29.85
C PRO A 555 10.78 -6.57 -29.23
N CYS A 556 11.45 -5.42 -29.36
CA CYS A 556 10.90 -4.11 -29.06
C CYS A 556 10.64 -3.38 -30.38
N TYR A 557 9.37 -3.14 -30.72
CA TYR A 557 8.97 -2.51 -31.95
C TYR A 557 8.72 -1.02 -31.77
N ILE A 558 8.89 -0.28 -32.86
CA ILE A 558 8.54 1.14 -32.93
C ILE A 558 7.68 1.32 -34.17
N LEU A 559 6.43 1.69 -33.94
CA LEU A 559 5.48 2.07 -34.97
C LEU A 559 5.38 3.59 -35.01
N GLY A 560 6.01 4.16 -36.03
CA GLY A 560 5.91 5.57 -36.34
C GLY A 560 4.79 5.84 -37.33
N PHE A 561 3.98 6.87 -37.12
CA PHE A 561 2.94 7.25 -38.09
C PHE A 561 2.87 8.75 -38.33
N SER A 562 2.41 9.14 -39.52
CA SER A 562 2.11 10.52 -39.88
C SER A 562 0.65 10.63 -40.32
N LEU A 563 -0.03 11.72 -39.96
CA LEU A 563 -1.40 12.01 -40.34
C LEU A 563 -1.46 12.80 -41.65
N LYS A 564 -2.59 12.68 -42.37
CA LYS A 564 -2.85 13.48 -43.57
C LYS A 564 -2.95 14.95 -43.18
N LYS A 565 -2.14 15.80 -43.82
CA LYS A 565 -2.15 17.26 -43.60
C LYS A 565 -3.29 17.92 -44.38
N GLY A 566 -4.11 18.72 -43.70
CA GLY A 566 -4.95 19.75 -44.32
C GLY A 566 -4.14 21.02 -44.64
N PHE A 567 -4.80 22.18 -44.72
CA PHE A 567 -4.10 23.48 -44.81
C PHE A 567 -3.44 23.82 -43.45
N GLY A 568 -2.16 23.50 -43.26
CA GLY A 568 -1.37 23.91 -42.09
C GLY A 568 -0.64 22.78 -41.34
N LYS A 569 -0.27 23.03 -40.08
CA LYS A 569 0.29 22.00 -39.17
C LYS A 569 -0.83 21.01 -38.77
N VAL A 570 -0.44 19.77 -38.46
CA VAL A 570 -1.37 18.75 -37.96
C VAL A 570 -1.89 19.19 -36.58
N ASP A 571 -3.19 19.05 -36.36
CA ASP A 571 -3.83 19.37 -35.08
C ASP A 571 -3.38 18.39 -33.98
N ILE A 572 -3.00 18.93 -32.83
CA ILE A 572 -2.56 18.16 -31.66
C ILE A 572 -3.71 17.28 -31.15
N GLU A 573 -4.95 17.77 -31.21
CA GLU A 573 -6.11 16.98 -30.76
C GLU A 573 -6.33 15.75 -31.64
N ALA A 574 -6.16 15.89 -32.96
CA ALA A 574 -6.22 14.76 -33.90
C ALA A 574 -5.11 13.73 -33.66
N ILE A 575 -3.90 14.17 -33.29
CA ILE A 575 -2.79 13.29 -32.90
C ILE A 575 -3.16 12.48 -31.65
N ILE A 576 -3.67 13.14 -30.60
CA ILE A 576 -4.05 12.49 -29.34
C ILE A 576 -5.16 11.47 -29.59
N GLN A 577 -6.22 11.87 -30.30
CA GLN A 577 -7.35 11.00 -30.60
C GLN A 577 -6.92 9.77 -31.43
N THR A 578 -6.08 9.97 -32.45
CA THR A 578 -5.60 8.86 -33.28
C THR A 578 -4.69 7.92 -32.49
N THR A 579 -3.79 8.46 -31.67
CA THR A 579 -2.89 7.66 -30.81
C THR A 579 -3.71 6.80 -29.83
N LYS A 580 -4.71 7.40 -29.18
CA LYS A 580 -5.62 6.69 -28.28
C LYS A 580 -6.39 5.59 -29.01
N ALA A 581 -6.98 5.90 -30.17
CA ALA A 581 -7.74 4.94 -30.95
C ALA A 581 -6.88 3.75 -31.42
N LEU A 582 -5.64 4.02 -31.85
CA LEU A 582 -4.68 2.97 -32.21
C LEU A 582 -4.35 2.10 -30.99
N HIS A 583 -4.08 2.69 -29.83
CA HIS A 583 -3.76 1.94 -28.61
C HIS A 583 -4.91 1.04 -28.13
N GLU A 584 -6.16 1.50 -28.24
CA GLU A 584 -7.34 0.76 -27.75
C GLU A 584 -7.82 -0.32 -28.73
N ASN A 585 -7.60 -0.15 -30.04
CA ASN A 585 -8.30 -0.95 -31.06
C ASN A 585 -7.36 -1.68 -32.05
N VAL A 586 -6.04 -1.56 -31.90
CA VAL A 586 -5.07 -2.29 -32.73
C VAL A 586 -4.27 -3.24 -31.85
N ILE A 587 -4.20 -4.49 -32.28
CA ILE A 587 -3.35 -5.51 -31.68
C ILE A 587 -1.96 -5.36 -32.29
N PHE A 588 -1.02 -4.85 -31.50
CA PHE A 588 0.36 -4.67 -31.92
C PHE A 588 1.20 -5.93 -31.70
N PRO A 589 2.23 -6.15 -32.53
CA PRO A 589 3.17 -7.24 -32.31
C PRO A 589 4.06 -6.92 -31.09
N GLY A 590 4.13 -7.84 -30.12
CA GLY A 590 4.99 -7.70 -28.94
C GLY A 590 4.91 -6.33 -28.25
N GLU A 591 6.03 -5.89 -27.66
CA GLU A 591 6.15 -4.55 -27.09
C GLU A 591 6.31 -3.52 -28.22
N THR A 592 5.30 -2.65 -28.43
CA THR A 592 5.34 -1.64 -29.50
C THR A 592 5.21 -0.22 -28.96
N PHE A 593 6.18 0.63 -29.30
CA PHE A 593 6.10 2.07 -29.11
C PHE A 593 5.34 2.75 -30.24
N LEU A 594 4.38 3.61 -29.90
CA LEU A 594 3.66 4.46 -30.85
C LEU A 594 4.24 5.86 -30.88
N LEU A 595 4.74 6.29 -32.05
CA LEU A 595 5.31 7.63 -32.24
C LEU A 595 4.61 8.37 -33.38
N CYS A 596 4.04 9.54 -33.08
CA CYS A 596 3.58 10.44 -34.14
C CYS A 596 4.76 11.26 -34.69
N PHE A 597 5.05 11.07 -35.97
CA PHE A 597 6.16 11.71 -36.68
C PHE A 597 5.85 13.13 -37.21
N ASP A 598 4.68 13.67 -36.86
CA ASP A 598 4.32 15.08 -37.08
C ASP A 598 4.61 15.95 -35.85
N ILE A 599 5.00 15.33 -34.73
CA ILE A 599 5.51 16.00 -33.53
C ILE A 599 7.00 16.36 -33.75
N ASP A 600 7.39 17.59 -33.42
CA ASP A 600 8.72 18.13 -33.70
C ASP A 600 9.83 17.36 -32.94
N GLU A 601 9.55 16.92 -31.71
CA GLU A 601 10.46 16.11 -30.88
C GLU A 601 10.87 14.78 -31.54
N ASN A 602 9.98 14.21 -32.37
CA ASN A 602 10.20 12.90 -33.00
C ASN A 602 10.96 12.98 -34.34
N GLN A 603 11.27 14.17 -34.85
CA GLN A 603 11.88 14.32 -36.19
C GLN A 603 13.26 13.64 -36.32
N LYS A 604 14.06 13.66 -35.25
CA LYS A 604 15.37 12.99 -35.25
C LYS A 604 15.23 11.46 -35.30
N ILE A 605 14.28 10.92 -34.53
CA ILE A 605 13.97 9.48 -34.52
C ILE A 605 13.44 9.05 -35.90
N LYS A 606 12.49 9.81 -36.47
CA LYS A 606 11.96 9.61 -37.83
C LYS A 606 13.08 9.51 -38.87
N LYS A 607 14.08 10.39 -38.81
CA LYS A 607 15.21 10.39 -39.75
C LYS A 607 15.98 9.07 -39.71
N ASN A 608 16.25 8.53 -38.52
CA ASN A 608 16.96 7.27 -38.36
C ASN A 608 16.11 6.09 -38.83
N ILE A 609 14.82 6.06 -38.47
CA ILE A 609 13.88 5.00 -38.87
C ILE A 609 13.76 4.91 -40.39
N LYS A 610 13.72 6.05 -41.09
CA LYS A 610 13.67 6.09 -42.57
C LYS A 610 14.90 5.50 -43.27
N GLN A 611 16.03 5.34 -42.58
CA GLN A 611 17.24 4.72 -43.15
C GLN A 611 17.21 3.20 -43.08
N VAL A 612 16.28 2.62 -42.32
CA VAL A 612 16.12 1.17 -42.18
C VAL A 612 15.39 0.62 -43.41
N GLN A 613 15.92 -0.47 -43.98
CA GLN A 613 15.31 -1.12 -45.14
C GLN A 613 13.92 -1.68 -44.78
N SER A 614 12.97 -1.51 -45.71
CA SER A 614 11.57 -1.96 -45.56
C SER A 614 10.86 -1.39 -44.32
N ALA A 615 11.34 -0.28 -43.76
CA ALA A 615 10.73 0.33 -42.59
C ALA A 615 9.36 0.94 -42.87
N GLN A 616 9.09 1.44 -44.09
CA GLN A 616 7.79 2.02 -44.42
C GLN A 616 6.83 0.90 -44.85
N ILE A 617 5.71 0.77 -44.13
CA ILE A 617 4.70 -0.28 -44.34
C ILE A 617 3.36 0.29 -44.87
N ILE A 618 3.12 1.60 -44.73
CA ILE A 618 2.01 2.34 -45.37
C ILE A 618 2.52 3.63 -46.01
#